data_AF-A0AAV1DLD9-F1
#
_entry.id   AF-A0AAV1DLD9-F1
#
_cell.length_a   1.000
_cell.length_b   1.000
_cell.length_c   1.000
_cell.angle_alpha   90.00
_cell.angle_beta   90.00
_cell.angle_gamma   90.00
#
_symmetry.space_group_name_H-M   'P 1'
#
loop_
_entity.id
_entity.type
_entity.pdbx_description
1 polymer ?
#
loop_
_entity_poly.entity_id
_entity_poly.type
_entity_poly.pdbx_seq_one_letter_code
_entity_poly.pdbx_strand_id
1 'polypeptide(L)'
;MASAFSATAFMQPLFLNSSSTSSSRSSDRPLFGDLSSSFLGSTTQNLSFSRPCIVPSPSASSSSSCSARRRTVVSVSEAVKEKKSAANASLSNLLVTKEEALVLYEDMVLGRAFEDMCAQMYYRGKMFGFVHLYNGQEAVSSGFIKLLKKEDSVVSTYRDHVHALSKGVPAREVMSELFGKTTGCCRGQGGSMHMFSKEHNLLGGFAFIGEGIPVATGAAFTSKYKREVLKEADCDHVTLAFFGDGTCNNGQFFECLNMAALWKLPIIFVVENNLWAIGMSHLRATSDPQIWKKGPAFGMPGVHVDGMDVLKVREVAKEAIGRARRGEGPTLVECETYRFRGHSLADPDELRDPGKIFGTHYLGMNYILTVGMSFPARRLFLSHRFFSMQ
;
A
#
# COMPACT_ATOMS: atom_id res chain seq x y z
N MET A 1 19.21 0.48 52.68
CA MET A 1 19.85 1.80 52.86
C MET A 1 19.97 2.40 51.45
N ALA A 2 19.00 3.14 50.90
CA ALA A 2 18.47 4.46 51.25
C ALA A 2 19.50 5.60 51.11
N SER A 3 19.49 6.25 49.93
CA SER A 3 19.94 7.63 49.67
C SER A 3 19.42 8.02 48.26
N ALA A 4 18.23 8.59 48.10
CA ALA A 4 17.90 10.02 48.23
C ALA A 4 18.77 10.92 47.34
N PHE A 5 18.27 11.26 46.14
CA PHE A 5 18.70 12.45 45.40
C PHE A 5 17.47 13.26 45.00
N SER A 6 17.51 14.52 45.40
CA SER A 6 16.45 15.51 45.37
C SER A 6 16.28 16.11 43.98
N ALA A 7 15.03 16.30 43.56
CA ALA A 7 14.67 17.10 42.40
C ALA A 7 14.75 18.59 42.74
N THR A 8 15.38 19.39 41.89
CA THR A 8 15.31 20.85 41.92
C THR A 8 14.68 21.34 40.63
N ALA A 9 13.52 21.98 40.79
CA ALA A 9 12.76 22.66 39.75
C ALA A 9 13.48 23.94 39.31
N PHE A 10 13.53 24.19 38.00
CA PHE A 10 13.90 25.49 37.45
C PHE A 10 12.63 26.26 37.06
N MET A 11 12.40 27.37 37.76
CA MET A 11 11.38 28.37 37.45
C MET A 11 11.81 29.25 36.26
N GLN A 12 10.85 29.57 35.40
CA GLN A 12 10.92 30.67 34.44
C GLN A 12 10.93 32.03 35.15
N PRO A 13 11.55 33.08 34.58
CA PRO A 13 11.16 34.45 34.85
C PRO A 13 10.20 34.98 33.76
N LEU A 14 9.06 35.48 34.24
CA LEU A 14 8.16 36.41 33.55
C LEU A 14 8.82 37.80 33.47
N PHE A 15 8.70 38.47 32.32
CA PHE A 15 8.73 39.93 32.26
C PHE A 15 7.60 40.45 31.37
N LEU A 16 6.87 41.43 31.92
CA LEU A 16 5.76 42.15 31.31
C LEU A 16 6.26 43.35 30.46
N ASN A 17 5.71 43.44 29.26
CA ASN A 17 4.94 44.56 28.68
C ASN A 17 5.60 45.94 28.42
N SER A 18 5.61 46.36 27.14
CA SER A 18 5.12 47.70 26.71
C SER A 18 5.01 47.84 25.18
N SER A 19 3.76 47.90 24.71
CA SER A 19 3.16 48.79 23.68
C SER A 19 3.92 49.30 22.43
N SER A 20 3.16 49.19 21.32
CA SER A 20 3.02 50.09 20.16
C SER A 20 4.16 50.18 19.14
N THR A 21 3.89 49.73 17.90
CA THR A 21 3.49 50.63 16.80
C THR A 21 3.22 49.83 15.51
N SER A 22 2.24 50.32 14.76
CA SER A 22 1.83 49.93 13.42
C SER A 22 2.95 50.07 12.38
N SER A 23 3.18 49.06 11.55
CA SER A 23 3.91 49.22 10.29
C SER A 23 3.12 48.62 9.13
N SER A 24 2.75 49.51 8.22
CA SER A 24 2.12 49.35 6.92
C SER A 24 2.71 48.22 6.07
N ARG A 25 1.83 47.40 5.47
CA ARG A 25 2.15 46.56 4.31
C ARG A 25 2.40 47.47 3.10
N SER A 26 3.63 47.45 2.58
CA SER A 26 3.96 48.07 1.30
C SER A 26 3.43 47.20 0.15
N SER A 27 2.77 47.88 -0.77
CA SER A 27 2.34 47.41 -2.07
C SER A 27 3.51 47.47 -3.06
N ASP A 28 3.93 46.35 -3.62
CA ASP A 28 4.82 46.34 -4.78
C ASP A 28 4.10 45.80 -6.03
N ARG A 29 4.12 46.64 -7.06
CA ARG A 29 3.58 46.43 -8.41
C ARG A 29 4.56 45.61 -9.28
N PRO A 30 4.09 45.01 -10.39
CA PRO A 30 4.88 44.09 -11.19
C PRO A 30 5.80 44.83 -12.18
N LEU A 31 7.01 44.29 -12.37
CA LEU A 31 7.91 44.65 -13.47
C LEU A 31 7.63 43.71 -14.66
N PHE A 32 6.94 44.24 -15.67
CA PHE A 32 6.96 43.69 -17.02
C PHE A 32 8.24 44.14 -17.72
N GLY A 33 8.98 43.18 -18.28
CA GLY A 33 10.06 43.40 -19.23
C GLY A 33 9.87 42.43 -20.39
N ASP A 34 9.53 42.99 -21.56
CA ASP A 34 9.42 42.31 -22.85
C ASP A 34 10.74 41.62 -23.23
N LEU A 35 10.67 40.33 -23.56
CA LEU A 35 11.61 39.69 -24.48
C LEU A 35 10.86 38.70 -25.37
N SER A 36 10.68 39.13 -26.62
CA SER A 36 10.27 38.31 -27.74
C SER A 36 11.42 37.41 -28.20
N SER A 37 11.15 36.11 -28.37
CA SER A 37 11.86 35.32 -29.36
C SER A 37 10.99 34.16 -29.84
N SER A 38 10.85 34.11 -31.16
CA SER A 38 10.01 33.21 -31.92
C SER A 38 10.73 31.89 -32.13
N PHE A 39 10.09 30.76 -31.84
CA PHE A 39 10.50 29.45 -32.36
C PHE A 39 9.31 28.80 -33.06
N LEU A 40 9.52 28.51 -34.34
CA LEU A 40 8.54 28.01 -35.31
C LEU A 40 8.31 26.51 -35.17
N GLY A 41 7.05 26.11 -35.38
CA GLY A 41 6.72 24.97 -36.24
C GLY A 41 6.14 23.75 -35.54
N SER A 42 4.82 23.61 -35.55
CA SER A 42 4.22 22.31 -35.88
C SER A 42 2.82 22.50 -36.48
N THR A 43 2.66 21.89 -37.65
CA THR A 43 1.56 21.95 -38.58
C THR A 43 0.32 21.25 -38.03
N THR A 44 -0.80 21.98 -37.91
CA THR A 44 -2.13 21.41 -37.72
C THR A 44 -2.66 20.85 -39.04
N GLN A 45 -2.85 19.53 -39.12
CA GLN A 45 -3.70 18.92 -40.13
C GLN A 45 -5.01 18.44 -39.49
N ASN A 46 -6.09 18.95 -40.10
CA ASN A 46 -7.48 18.60 -39.88
C ASN A 46 -7.74 17.11 -40.20
N LEU A 47 -8.42 16.41 -39.31
CA LEU A 47 -9.20 15.22 -39.68
C LEU A 47 -10.63 15.40 -39.19
N SER A 48 -11.51 15.56 -40.17
CA SER A 48 -12.96 15.67 -40.03
C SER A 48 -13.57 14.29 -39.74
N PHE A 49 -14.45 14.25 -38.74
CA PHE A 49 -15.34 13.11 -38.49
C PHE A 49 -16.61 13.25 -39.33
N SER A 50 -16.87 12.25 -40.18
CA SER A 50 -18.10 12.10 -40.94
C SER A 50 -19.08 11.14 -40.22
N ARG A 51 -20.36 11.49 -40.35
CA ARG A 51 -21.59 11.02 -39.69
C ARG A 51 -21.91 9.50 -39.66
N PRO A 52 -22.88 9.08 -38.81
CA PRO A 52 -23.38 7.71 -38.69
C PRO A 52 -24.46 7.37 -39.73
N CYS A 53 -24.49 6.12 -40.20
CA CYS A 53 -25.53 5.61 -41.10
C CYS A 53 -26.61 4.82 -40.34
N ILE A 54 -27.84 5.14 -40.72
CA ILE A 54 -29.13 4.70 -40.20
C ILE A 54 -29.54 3.35 -40.82
N VAL A 55 -30.31 2.60 -40.03
CA VAL A 55 -31.01 1.32 -40.28
C VAL A 55 -31.86 1.29 -41.56
N PRO A 56 -32.19 0.10 -42.07
CA PRO A 56 -33.62 -0.15 -42.29
C PRO A 56 -34.10 -1.54 -41.83
N SER A 57 -35.25 -1.54 -41.17
CA SER A 57 -36.16 -2.67 -40.98
C SER A 57 -37.01 -2.95 -42.22
N PRO A 58 -37.55 -4.17 -42.37
CA PRO A 58 -38.97 -4.27 -42.69
C PRO A 58 -39.75 -5.35 -41.91
N SER A 59 -40.97 -4.98 -41.54
CA SER A 59 -42.19 -5.77 -41.24
C SER A 59 -42.62 -6.65 -42.44
N ALA A 60 -43.47 -7.69 -42.40
CA ALA A 60 -44.33 -8.36 -41.42
C ALA A 60 -44.89 -9.68 -42.02
N SER A 61 -45.33 -10.62 -41.16
CA SER A 61 -46.41 -11.64 -41.32
C SER A 61 -46.26 -12.73 -42.41
N SER A 62 -46.66 -14.01 -42.27
CA SER A 62 -47.65 -14.68 -41.40
C SER A 62 -47.51 -16.22 -41.40
N SER A 63 -48.10 -16.85 -40.36
CA SER A 63 -48.74 -18.19 -40.31
C SER A 63 -47.94 -19.51 -40.20
N SER A 64 -48.08 -20.11 -39.02
CA SER A 64 -48.36 -21.53 -38.67
C SER A 64 -47.69 -22.71 -39.40
N SER A 65 -46.95 -23.53 -38.65
CA SER A 65 -47.34 -24.94 -38.40
C SER A 65 -46.62 -25.52 -37.17
N CYS A 66 -47.36 -26.28 -36.37
CA CYS A 66 -46.88 -27.04 -35.23
C CYS A 66 -46.08 -28.27 -35.68
N SER A 67 -44.92 -28.53 -35.08
CA SER A 67 -44.42 -29.90 -34.94
C SER A 67 -43.49 -30.03 -33.72
N ALA A 68 -43.68 -31.13 -33.02
CA ALA A 68 -43.25 -31.42 -31.67
C ALA A 68 -41.72 -31.37 -31.47
N ARG A 69 -41.27 -30.76 -30.38
CA ARG A 69 -39.93 -31.00 -29.81
C ARG A 69 -40.05 -31.53 -28.39
N ARG A 70 -39.72 -32.83 -28.28
CA ARG A 70 -39.49 -33.60 -27.05
C ARG A 70 -38.81 -32.75 -25.98
N ARG A 71 -39.40 -32.72 -24.77
CA ARG A 71 -38.67 -32.42 -23.54
C ARG A 71 -37.63 -33.52 -23.34
N THR A 72 -36.37 -33.24 -23.67
CA THR A 72 -35.26 -34.06 -23.21
C THR A 72 -35.11 -33.81 -21.71
N VAL A 73 -35.50 -34.78 -20.90
CA VAL A 73 -35.19 -34.80 -19.47
C VAL A 73 -33.69 -35.04 -19.37
N VAL A 74 -32.91 -33.96 -19.21
CA VAL A 74 -31.48 -34.08 -18.91
C VAL A 74 -31.38 -34.68 -17.52
N SER A 75 -30.70 -35.83 -17.41
CA SER A 75 -30.53 -36.49 -16.13
C SER A 75 -29.75 -35.56 -15.20
N VAL A 76 -30.15 -35.48 -13.92
CA VAL A 76 -29.49 -34.63 -12.91
C VAL A 76 -27.98 -34.90 -12.87
N SER A 77 -27.59 -36.14 -13.14
CA SER A 77 -26.19 -36.60 -13.21
C SER A 77 -25.39 -35.96 -14.33
N GLU A 78 -25.97 -35.75 -15.53
CA GLU A 78 -25.30 -35.11 -16.67
C GLU A 78 -25.17 -33.60 -16.45
N ALA A 79 -26.20 -32.94 -15.92
CA ALA A 79 -26.15 -31.53 -15.57
C ALA A 79 -25.13 -31.22 -14.46
N VAL A 80 -24.93 -32.15 -13.52
CA VAL A 80 -23.89 -32.05 -12.48
C VAL A 80 -22.49 -32.28 -13.08
N LYS A 81 -22.36 -33.16 -14.08
CA LYS A 81 -21.10 -33.44 -14.77
C LYS A 81 -20.67 -32.26 -15.65
N GLU A 82 -21.61 -31.62 -16.35
CA GLU A 82 -21.38 -30.39 -17.12
C GLU A 82 -21.05 -29.20 -16.22
N LYS A 83 -21.71 -29.06 -15.05
CA LYS A 83 -21.32 -28.04 -14.06
C LYS A 83 -19.92 -28.28 -13.49
N LYS A 84 -19.51 -29.53 -13.29
CA LYS A 84 -18.14 -29.87 -12.84
C LYS A 84 -17.10 -29.60 -13.92
N SER A 85 -17.39 -29.90 -15.19
CA SER A 85 -16.46 -29.62 -16.30
C SER A 85 -16.35 -28.11 -16.58
N ALA A 86 -17.46 -27.36 -16.51
CA ALA A 86 -17.47 -25.92 -16.63
C ALA A 86 -16.78 -25.23 -15.43
N ALA A 87 -16.96 -25.73 -14.21
CA ALA A 87 -16.24 -25.25 -13.03
C ALA A 87 -14.73 -25.54 -13.12
N ASN A 88 -14.33 -26.71 -13.63
CA ASN A 88 -12.93 -27.07 -13.82
C ASN A 88 -12.26 -26.25 -14.95
N ALA A 89 -12.98 -25.93 -16.03
CA ALA A 89 -12.51 -25.03 -17.08
C ALA A 89 -12.44 -23.55 -16.62
N SER A 90 -13.25 -23.16 -15.64
CA SER A 90 -13.17 -21.86 -14.97
C SER A 90 -12.00 -21.78 -13.97
N LEU A 91 -11.59 -22.91 -13.39
CA LEU A 91 -10.46 -23.00 -12.45
C LEU A 91 -9.09 -22.91 -13.15
N SER A 92 -8.98 -23.27 -14.43
CA SER A 92 -7.72 -23.22 -15.18
C SER A 92 -7.26 -21.82 -15.60
N ASN A 93 -8.11 -20.79 -15.43
CA ASN A 93 -7.80 -19.38 -15.73
C ASN A 93 -7.61 -18.52 -14.47
N LEU A 94 -7.48 -19.11 -13.29
CA LEU A 94 -7.26 -18.35 -12.06
C LEU A 94 -5.80 -17.89 -11.97
N LEU A 95 -5.61 -16.58 -11.75
CA LEU A 95 -4.29 -15.94 -11.54
C LEU A 95 -3.56 -16.47 -10.29
N VAL A 96 -4.30 -17.08 -9.36
CA VAL A 96 -3.79 -17.65 -8.11
C VAL A 96 -4.54 -18.94 -7.78
N THR A 97 -3.89 -19.85 -7.08
CA THR A 97 -4.54 -21.03 -6.50
C THR A 97 -5.54 -20.62 -5.41
N LYS A 98 -6.45 -21.52 -5.06
CA LYS A 98 -7.42 -21.29 -3.99
C LYS A 98 -6.71 -21.06 -2.64
N GLU A 99 -5.65 -21.82 -2.40
CA GLU A 99 -4.84 -21.77 -1.18
C GLU A 99 -4.12 -20.43 -1.07
N GLU A 100 -3.50 -19.95 -2.17
CA GLU A 100 -2.90 -18.60 -2.21
C GLU A 100 -3.95 -17.51 -1.99
N ALA A 101 -5.11 -17.62 -2.62
CA ALA A 101 -6.18 -16.65 -2.45
C ALA A 101 -6.68 -16.58 -0.99
N LEU A 102 -6.78 -17.73 -0.32
CA LEU A 102 -7.17 -17.79 1.08
C LEU A 102 -6.13 -17.13 1.98
N VAL A 103 -4.83 -17.40 1.77
CA VAL A 103 -3.74 -16.76 2.51
C VAL A 103 -3.78 -15.23 2.38
N LEU A 104 -3.97 -14.72 1.16
CA LEU A 104 -4.08 -13.28 0.93
C LEU A 104 -5.31 -12.68 1.61
N TYR A 105 -6.45 -13.37 1.52
CA TYR A 105 -7.69 -12.90 2.13
C TYR A 105 -7.60 -12.88 3.66
N GLU A 106 -7.09 -13.95 4.27
CA GLU A 106 -6.91 -14.04 5.72
C GLU A 106 -5.96 -12.96 6.24
N ASP A 107 -4.87 -12.68 5.52
CA ASP A 107 -3.91 -11.64 5.90
C ASP A 107 -4.53 -10.24 5.84
N MET A 108 -5.24 -9.91 4.75
CA MET A 108 -5.91 -8.63 4.61
C MET A 108 -7.02 -8.43 5.66
N VAL A 109 -7.81 -9.48 5.93
CA VAL A 109 -8.87 -9.43 6.94
C VAL A 109 -8.28 -9.29 8.34
N LEU A 110 -7.20 -10.02 8.64
CA LEU A 110 -6.47 -9.88 9.90
C LEU A 110 -5.96 -8.45 10.07
N GLY A 111 -5.30 -7.89 9.06
CA GLY A 111 -4.81 -6.51 9.07
C GLY A 111 -5.93 -5.51 9.33
N ARG A 112 -7.03 -5.59 8.58
CA ARG A 112 -8.19 -4.70 8.75
C ARG A 112 -8.79 -4.80 10.16
N ALA A 113 -9.05 -6.02 10.64
CA ALA A 113 -9.66 -6.25 11.94
C ALA A 113 -8.74 -5.81 13.09
N PHE A 114 -7.43 -6.00 12.93
CA PHE A 114 -6.42 -5.57 13.88
C PHE A 114 -6.40 -4.04 13.99
N GLU A 115 -6.34 -3.34 12.87
CA GLU A 115 -6.33 -1.87 12.81
C GLU A 115 -7.62 -1.25 13.38
N ASP A 116 -8.78 -1.84 13.07
CA ASP A 116 -10.05 -1.40 13.66
C ASP A 116 -10.10 -1.63 15.17
N MET A 117 -9.46 -2.69 15.67
CA MET A 117 -9.30 -2.91 17.11
C MET A 117 -8.32 -1.91 17.74
N CYS A 118 -7.22 -1.57 17.07
CA CYS A 118 -6.29 -0.52 17.50
C CYS A 118 -7.02 0.82 17.66
N ALA A 119 -7.86 1.19 16.68
CA ALA A 119 -8.71 2.37 16.77
C ALA A 119 -9.58 2.36 18.03
N GLN A 120 -10.30 1.26 18.27
CA GLN A 120 -11.16 1.11 19.45
C GLN A 120 -10.36 1.22 20.76
N MET A 121 -9.19 0.60 20.86
CA MET A 121 -8.37 0.62 22.05
C MET A 121 -7.75 1.99 22.32
N TYR A 122 -7.37 2.71 21.26
CA TYR A 122 -6.90 4.10 21.37
C TYR A 122 -8.00 5.02 21.91
N TYR A 123 -9.22 4.97 21.35
CA TYR A 123 -10.34 5.78 21.86
C TYR A 123 -10.75 5.43 23.30
N ARG A 124 -10.43 4.23 23.77
CA ARG A 124 -10.60 3.80 25.17
C ARG A 124 -9.43 4.19 26.08
N GLY A 125 -8.46 4.95 25.58
CA GLY A 125 -7.27 5.38 26.32
C GLY A 125 -6.35 4.23 26.72
N LYS A 126 -6.31 3.14 25.95
CA LYS A 126 -5.47 1.96 26.23
C LYS A 126 -4.17 1.92 25.44
N MET A 127 -4.06 2.72 24.39
CA MET A 127 -2.84 2.89 23.60
C MET A 127 -2.31 4.30 23.80
N PHE A 128 -0.99 4.44 23.88
CA PHE A 128 -0.32 5.71 24.15
C PHE A 128 0.57 6.12 22.96
N GLY A 129 0.73 7.43 22.78
CA GLY A 129 1.51 7.99 21.66
C GLY A 129 0.73 8.08 20.35
N PHE A 130 1.44 8.38 19.26
CA PHE A 130 0.82 8.53 17.94
C PHE A 130 0.53 7.17 17.30
N VAL A 131 -0.74 6.91 17.02
CA VAL A 131 -1.20 5.68 16.35
C VAL A 131 -1.56 5.96 14.90
N HIS A 132 -0.85 5.30 13.98
CA HIS A 132 -1.01 5.45 12.53
C HIS A 132 -1.55 4.15 11.93
N LEU A 133 -2.82 4.15 11.53
CA LEU A 133 -3.50 2.93 11.12
C LEU A 133 -3.35 2.60 9.63
N TYR A 134 -3.11 1.35 9.27
CA TYR A 134 -2.89 0.94 7.88
C TYR A 134 -4.17 0.73 7.02
N ASN A 135 -5.36 1.05 7.56
CA ASN A 135 -6.64 0.84 6.89
C ASN A 135 -6.67 1.35 5.43
N GLY A 136 -7.01 0.46 4.50
CA GLY A 136 -7.16 0.75 3.08
C GLY A 136 -5.95 0.32 2.23
N GLN A 137 -4.83 -0.04 2.85
CA GLN A 137 -3.59 -0.38 2.14
C GLN A 137 -3.25 -1.87 2.21
N GLU A 138 -4.13 -2.70 2.79
CA GLU A 138 -3.85 -4.11 3.13
C GLU A 138 -3.45 -4.99 1.94
N ALA A 139 -3.99 -4.68 0.75
CA ALA A 139 -3.66 -5.38 -0.49
C ALA A 139 -2.19 -5.20 -0.89
N VAL A 140 -1.60 -4.02 -0.62
CA VAL A 140 -0.18 -3.73 -0.87
C VAL A 140 0.71 -4.62 -0.01
N SER A 141 0.55 -4.55 1.32
CA SER A 141 1.27 -5.42 2.26
C SER A 141 1.13 -6.89 1.90
N SER A 142 -0.10 -7.39 1.75
CA SER A 142 -0.38 -8.81 1.53
C SER A 142 0.18 -9.32 0.20
N GLY A 143 0.04 -8.53 -0.88
CA GLY A 143 0.48 -8.89 -2.22
C GLY A 143 2.00 -9.06 -2.32
N PHE A 144 2.77 -8.22 -1.63
CA PHE A 144 4.22 -8.28 -1.58
C PHE A 144 4.76 -9.27 -0.53
N ILE A 145 4.34 -9.11 0.73
CA ILE A 145 4.99 -9.80 1.85
C ILE A 145 4.72 -11.30 1.83
N LYS A 146 3.54 -11.75 1.36
CA LYS A 146 3.21 -13.19 1.25
C LYS A 146 3.90 -13.90 0.08
N LEU A 147 4.80 -13.24 -0.62
CA LEU A 147 5.72 -13.86 -1.59
C LEU A 147 7.13 -14.05 -1.04
N LEU A 148 7.44 -13.44 0.11
CA LEU A 148 8.78 -13.43 0.66
C LEU A 148 9.15 -14.76 1.32
N LYS A 149 10.44 -15.11 1.25
CA LYS A 149 11.05 -16.11 2.11
C LYS A 149 11.27 -15.54 3.52
N LYS A 150 11.63 -16.41 4.47
CA LYS A 150 11.92 -15.98 5.85
C LYS A 150 13.13 -15.04 5.89
N GLU A 151 14.12 -15.28 5.04
CA GLU A 151 15.39 -14.58 4.97
C GLU A 151 15.27 -13.20 4.28
N ASP A 152 14.21 -12.99 3.50
CA ASP A 152 13.96 -11.72 2.85
C ASP A 152 13.55 -10.66 3.89
N SER A 153 14.10 -9.45 3.74
CA SER A 153 13.93 -8.37 4.71
C SER A 153 12.82 -7.41 4.33
N VAL A 154 12.12 -6.87 5.33
CA VAL A 154 11.13 -5.80 5.16
C VAL A 154 11.54 -4.61 6.01
N VAL A 155 11.63 -3.45 5.38
CA VAL A 155 11.69 -2.14 6.05
C VAL A 155 10.38 -1.42 5.80
N SER A 156 9.79 -0.91 6.86
CA SER A 156 8.48 -0.27 6.86
C SER A 156 8.57 1.23 7.16
N THR A 157 7.43 1.92 7.07
CA THR A 157 7.20 3.25 7.64
C THR A 157 6.73 3.17 9.09
N TYR A 158 6.28 4.29 9.67
CA TYR A 158 5.54 4.36 10.93
C TYR A 158 4.13 3.74 10.88
N ARG A 159 3.66 3.28 9.72
CA ARG A 159 2.37 2.61 9.52
C ARG A 159 2.60 1.10 9.33
N ASP A 160 3.27 0.48 10.31
CA ASP A 160 3.95 -0.81 10.19
C ASP A 160 3.20 -2.02 10.78
N HIS A 161 2.05 -1.83 11.43
CA HIS A 161 1.39 -2.93 12.16
C HIS A 161 1.04 -4.08 11.22
N VAL A 162 0.41 -3.76 10.09
CA VAL A 162 0.04 -4.76 9.09
C VAL A 162 1.27 -5.36 8.40
N HIS A 163 2.33 -4.59 8.15
CA HIS A 163 3.59 -5.16 7.65
C HIS A 163 4.19 -6.19 8.61
N ALA A 164 4.16 -5.92 9.93
CA ALA A 164 4.61 -6.85 10.95
C ALA A 164 3.77 -8.13 10.98
N LEU A 165 2.43 -7.99 10.96
CA LEU A 165 1.50 -9.12 10.89
C LEU A 165 1.73 -9.95 9.62
N SER A 166 1.83 -9.29 8.46
CA SER A 166 2.06 -9.94 7.18
C SER A 166 3.39 -10.71 7.17
N LYS A 167 4.45 -10.18 7.81
CA LYS A 167 5.75 -10.88 7.99
C LYS A 167 5.73 -12.00 9.04
N GLY A 168 4.61 -12.17 9.74
CA GLY A 168 4.38 -13.29 10.64
C GLY A 168 4.59 -12.97 12.12
N VAL A 169 4.88 -11.72 12.48
CA VAL A 169 4.97 -11.32 13.90
C VAL A 169 3.61 -11.60 14.55
N PRO A 170 3.54 -12.34 15.67
CA PRO A 170 2.27 -12.73 16.27
C PRO A 170 1.43 -11.50 16.65
N ALA A 171 0.15 -11.51 16.27
CA ALA A 171 -0.77 -10.38 16.55
C ALA A 171 -0.82 -10.02 18.05
N ARG A 172 -0.66 -11.00 18.94
CA ARG A 172 -0.58 -10.77 20.38
C ARG A 172 0.63 -9.92 20.77
N GLU A 173 1.78 -10.13 20.14
CA GLU A 173 3.00 -9.37 20.40
C GLU A 173 2.88 -7.96 19.82
N VAL A 174 2.38 -7.82 18.59
CA VAL A 174 2.11 -6.49 17.99
C VAL A 174 1.14 -5.70 18.88
N MET A 175 0.04 -6.32 19.32
CA MET A 175 -0.92 -5.66 20.22
C MET A 175 -0.30 -5.36 21.60
N SER A 176 0.56 -6.23 22.11
CA SER A 176 1.28 -5.98 23.37
C SER A 176 2.22 -4.78 23.26
N GLU A 177 2.89 -4.62 22.12
CA GLU A 177 3.77 -3.49 21.82
C GLU A 177 2.99 -2.17 21.84
N LEU A 178 1.82 -2.14 21.18
CA LEU A 178 0.93 -0.97 21.15
C LEU A 178 0.39 -0.58 22.54
N PHE A 179 0.30 -1.55 23.44
CA PHE A 179 -0.09 -1.34 24.84
C PHE A 179 1.09 -1.00 25.75
N GLY A 180 2.31 -0.89 25.22
CA GLY A 180 3.53 -0.61 25.99
C GLY A 180 3.93 -1.75 26.94
N LYS A 181 3.59 -3.00 26.60
CA LYS A 181 3.88 -4.17 27.45
C LYS A 181 5.21 -4.80 27.08
N THR A 182 5.89 -5.35 28.09
CA THR A 182 7.16 -6.09 27.91
C THR A 182 7.05 -7.34 27.04
N THR A 183 5.83 -7.85 26.84
CA THR A 183 5.52 -8.95 25.91
C THR A 183 5.35 -8.50 24.46
N GLY A 184 5.58 -7.23 24.16
CA GLY A 184 5.62 -6.71 22.79
C GLY A 184 6.88 -7.15 22.04
N CYS A 185 6.83 -7.13 20.71
CA CYS A 185 7.97 -7.52 19.86
C CYS A 185 9.23 -6.68 20.10
N CYS A 186 9.08 -5.45 20.61
CA CYS A 186 10.14 -4.55 21.03
C CYS A 186 10.09 -4.24 22.54
N ARG A 187 9.47 -5.13 23.32
CA ARG A 187 9.30 -5.02 24.78
C ARG A 187 8.55 -3.75 25.21
N GLY A 188 7.65 -3.25 24.37
CA GLY A 188 6.82 -2.07 24.65
C GLY A 188 7.55 -0.74 24.49
N GLN A 189 8.76 -0.73 23.92
CA GLN A 189 9.58 0.48 23.74
C GLN A 189 9.42 1.11 22.35
N GLY A 190 9.05 0.32 21.34
CA GLY A 190 8.86 0.80 19.99
C GLY A 190 7.50 1.46 19.79
N GLY A 191 6.48 1.01 20.53
CA GLY A 191 5.13 1.53 20.42
C GLY A 191 4.58 1.41 18.99
N SER A 192 3.75 2.36 18.57
CA SER A 192 3.01 2.27 17.30
C SER A 192 3.81 2.58 16.03
N MET A 193 5.05 3.07 16.13
CA MET A 193 5.79 3.54 14.94
C MET A 193 7.13 2.83 14.71
N HIS A 194 7.52 1.93 15.61
CA HIS A 194 8.83 1.28 15.61
C HIS A 194 8.73 -0.22 15.84
N MET A 195 7.85 -0.91 15.10
CA MET A 195 7.75 -2.36 15.13
C MET A 195 9.01 -2.98 14.52
N PHE A 196 9.74 -3.78 15.30
CA PHE A 196 10.94 -4.48 14.88
C PHE A 196 10.88 -5.95 15.29
N SER A 197 11.40 -6.84 14.44
CA SER A 197 11.48 -8.27 14.75
C SER A 197 12.60 -8.94 13.96
N LYS A 198 13.70 -9.24 14.66
CA LYS A 198 14.85 -9.95 14.10
C LYS A 198 14.49 -11.34 13.57
N GLU A 199 13.65 -12.08 14.30
CA GLU A 199 13.25 -13.44 13.93
C GLU A 199 12.53 -13.50 12.57
N HIS A 200 11.76 -12.44 12.27
CA HIS A 200 10.92 -12.35 11.08
C HIS A 200 11.56 -11.51 9.96
N ASN A 201 12.80 -11.03 10.16
CA ASN A 201 13.49 -10.06 9.29
C ASN A 201 12.64 -8.82 8.97
N LEU A 202 11.90 -8.34 9.97
CA LEU A 202 11.29 -7.01 9.97
C LEU A 202 12.27 -6.04 10.60
N LEU A 203 12.91 -5.23 9.76
CA LEU A 203 14.01 -4.35 10.15
C LEU A 203 13.56 -3.04 10.78
N GLY A 204 12.26 -2.83 10.96
CA GLY A 204 11.73 -1.69 11.70
C GLY A 204 10.64 -0.94 10.95
N GLY A 205 9.76 -0.31 11.71
CA GLY A 205 9.13 0.96 11.33
C GLY A 205 9.95 2.15 11.80
N PHE A 206 9.80 3.24 11.06
CA PHE A 206 10.56 4.47 11.27
C PHE A 206 9.61 5.67 11.31
N ALA A 207 9.73 6.47 12.36
CA ALA A 207 8.93 7.68 12.55
C ALA A 207 9.42 8.85 11.69
N PHE A 208 10.73 8.94 11.42
CA PHE A 208 11.27 9.96 10.53
C PHE A 208 11.06 9.58 9.07
N ILE A 209 10.54 10.53 8.30
CA ILE A 209 10.22 10.34 6.89
C ILE A 209 11.50 10.08 6.11
N GLY A 210 11.56 8.94 5.40
CA GLY A 210 12.70 8.56 4.56
C GLY A 210 13.81 7.78 5.28
N GLU A 211 13.80 7.70 6.61
CA GLU A 211 14.85 7.05 7.41
C GLU A 211 15.03 5.56 7.07
N GLY A 212 13.94 4.84 6.77
CA GLY A 212 14.00 3.43 6.42
C GLY A 212 14.64 3.13 5.05
N ILE A 213 14.66 4.09 4.10
CA ILE A 213 15.16 3.85 2.74
C ILE A 213 16.66 3.48 2.72
N PRO A 214 17.57 4.23 3.39
CA PRO A 214 18.98 3.83 3.47
C PRO A 214 19.19 2.54 4.27
N VAL A 215 18.38 2.27 5.30
CA VAL A 215 18.44 0.99 6.05
C VAL A 215 18.13 -0.18 5.13
N ALA A 216 17.06 -0.08 4.32
CA ALA A 216 16.70 -1.10 3.34
C ALA A 216 17.78 -1.28 2.28
N THR A 217 18.37 -0.19 1.82
CA THR A 217 19.48 -0.20 0.85
C THR A 217 20.70 -0.94 1.42
N GLY A 218 21.04 -0.72 2.68
CA GLY A 218 22.11 -1.45 3.38
C GLY A 218 21.81 -2.93 3.58
N ALA A 219 20.56 -3.30 3.87
CA ALA A 219 20.13 -4.70 3.95
C ALA A 219 20.27 -5.42 2.61
N ALA A 220 19.85 -4.77 1.51
CA ALA A 220 20.02 -5.32 0.16
C ALA A 220 21.50 -5.42 -0.25
N PHE A 221 22.33 -4.45 0.14
CA PHE A 221 23.77 -4.51 -0.03
C PHE A 221 24.38 -5.70 0.71
N THR A 222 23.89 -6.02 1.92
CA THR A 222 24.34 -7.19 2.68
C THR A 222 24.09 -8.49 1.91
N SER A 223 22.92 -8.65 1.28
CA SER A 223 22.63 -9.84 0.44
C SER A 223 23.60 -9.96 -0.74
N LYS A 224 23.91 -8.85 -1.41
CA LYS A 224 24.89 -8.81 -2.50
C LYS A 224 26.30 -9.14 -2.00
N TYR A 225 26.71 -8.54 -0.88
CA TYR A 225 28.02 -8.74 -0.27
C TYR A 225 28.24 -10.19 0.15
N LYS A 226 27.23 -10.83 0.75
CA LYS A 226 27.25 -12.26 1.08
C LYS A 226 27.51 -13.13 -0.15
N ARG A 227 26.76 -12.87 -1.22
CA ARG A 227 26.89 -13.60 -2.49
C ARG A 227 28.26 -13.41 -3.14
N GLU A 228 28.69 -12.15 -3.31
CA GLU A 228 29.84 -11.81 -4.16
C GLU A 228 31.17 -11.81 -3.42
N VAL A 229 31.19 -11.40 -2.15
CA VAL A 229 32.41 -11.24 -1.34
C VAL A 229 32.59 -12.41 -0.39
N LEU A 230 31.57 -12.77 0.38
CA LEU A 230 31.65 -13.90 1.33
C LEU A 230 31.45 -15.27 0.68
N LYS A 231 31.14 -15.30 -0.63
CA LYS A 231 30.99 -16.51 -1.45
C LYS A 231 29.86 -17.44 -0.99
N GLU A 232 28.83 -16.88 -0.37
CA GLU A 232 27.54 -17.55 -0.10
C GLU A 232 26.70 -17.56 -1.39
N ALA A 233 27.07 -18.43 -2.34
CA ALA A 233 26.51 -18.42 -3.71
C ALA A 233 24.98 -18.66 -3.77
N ASP A 234 24.42 -19.30 -2.75
CA ASP A 234 23.01 -19.58 -2.58
C ASP A 234 22.23 -18.42 -1.92
N CYS A 235 22.90 -17.36 -1.47
CA CYS A 235 22.25 -16.19 -0.91
C CYS A 235 21.45 -15.44 -1.98
N ASP A 236 20.14 -15.60 -1.93
CA ASP A 236 19.17 -14.98 -2.83
C ASP A 236 18.17 -14.05 -2.15
N HIS A 237 18.53 -13.55 -0.97
CA HIS A 237 17.64 -12.71 -0.17
C HIS A 237 17.37 -11.38 -0.86
N VAL A 238 16.11 -10.95 -0.85
CA VAL A 238 15.67 -9.65 -1.34
C VAL A 238 15.23 -8.75 -0.18
N THR A 239 15.20 -7.45 -0.42
CA THR A 239 14.67 -6.47 0.54
C THR A 239 13.50 -5.71 -0.05
N LEU A 240 12.41 -5.57 0.72
CA LEU A 240 11.34 -4.63 0.43
C LEU A 240 11.52 -3.36 1.26
N ALA A 241 11.43 -2.21 0.61
CA ALA A 241 11.43 -0.89 1.24
C ALA A 241 10.08 -0.23 1.01
N PHE A 242 9.20 -0.20 2.03
CA PHE A 242 7.91 0.47 1.97
C PHE A 242 8.01 1.92 2.40
N PHE A 243 7.41 2.83 1.64
CA PHE A 243 7.30 4.25 2.00
C PHE A 243 6.14 4.95 1.29
N GLY A 244 5.59 6.00 1.91
CA GLY A 244 4.48 6.75 1.34
C GLY A 244 4.91 7.75 0.26
N ASP A 245 3.96 8.21 -0.55
CA ASP A 245 4.14 9.18 -1.64
C ASP A 245 4.84 10.47 -1.21
N GLY A 246 4.50 11.01 -0.02
CA GLY A 246 5.16 12.21 0.52
C GLY A 246 6.67 12.04 0.74
N THR A 247 7.12 10.81 0.99
CA THR A 247 8.53 10.48 1.23
C THR A 247 9.38 10.69 -0.02
N CYS A 248 8.80 10.51 -1.21
CA CYS A 248 9.47 10.55 -2.51
C CYS A 248 9.99 11.95 -2.90
N ASN A 249 9.73 12.97 -2.07
CA ASN A 249 10.28 14.31 -2.21
C ASN A 249 11.58 14.53 -1.40
N ASN A 250 11.99 13.56 -0.58
CA ASN A 250 13.25 13.65 0.19
C ASN A 250 14.47 13.31 -0.66
N GLY A 251 15.60 13.97 -0.41
CA GLY A 251 16.87 13.68 -1.11
C GLY A 251 17.33 12.22 -0.95
N GLN A 252 17.14 11.66 0.25
CA GLN A 252 17.49 10.26 0.56
C GLN A 252 16.85 9.24 -0.38
N PHE A 253 15.64 9.51 -0.89
CA PHE A 253 14.98 8.65 -1.87
C PHE A 253 15.81 8.58 -3.15
N PHE A 254 16.18 9.72 -3.73
CA PHE A 254 16.96 9.77 -4.97
C PHE A 254 18.37 9.21 -4.80
N GLU A 255 19.02 9.51 -3.69
CA GLU A 255 20.34 8.96 -3.35
C GLU A 255 20.32 7.43 -3.31
N CYS A 256 19.32 6.83 -2.64
CA CYS A 256 19.20 5.39 -2.53
C CYS A 256 18.80 4.73 -3.85
N LEU A 257 17.94 5.36 -4.67
CA LEU A 257 17.65 4.86 -6.02
C LEU A 257 18.93 4.77 -6.87
N ASN A 258 19.74 5.84 -6.86
CA ASN A 258 20.99 5.87 -7.60
C ASN A 258 21.95 4.77 -7.15
N MET A 259 22.13 4.61 -5.84
CA MET A 259 23.05 3.61 -5.27
C MET A 259 22.56 2.18 -5.54
N ALA A 260 21.25 1.93 -5.39
CA ALA A 260 20.67 0.63 -5.68
C ALA A 260 20.81 0.24 -7.15
N ALA A 261 20.62 1.19 -8.08
CA ALA A 261 20.82 0.97 -9.51
C ALA A 261 22.29 0.68 -9.83
N LEU A 262 23.21 1.55 -9.34
CA LEU A 262 24.64 1.43 -9.55
C LEU A 262 25.18 0.06 -9.14
N TRP A 263 24.75 -0.45 -7.99
CA TRP A 263 25.22 -1.73 -7.45
C TRP A 263 24.36 -2.93 -7.84
N LYS A 264 23.28 -2.72 -8.62
CA LYS A 264 22.29 -3.75 -8.97
C LYS A 264 21.79 -4.50 -7.72
N LEU A 265 21.37 -3.75 -6.70
CA LEU A 265 20.95 -4.33 -5.43
C LEU A 265 19.64 -5.13 -5.56
N PRO A 266 19.47 -6.24 -4.80
CA PRO A 266 18.23 -7.01 -4.77
C PRO A 266 17.17 -6.34 -3.88
N ILE A 267 16.71 -5.16 -4.28
CA ILE A 267 15.75 -4.34 -3.54
C ILE A 267 14.54 -3.95 -4.38
N ILE A 268 13.37 -3.93 -3.77
CA ILE A 268 12.15 -3.39 -4.35
C ILE A 268 11.73 -2.19 -3.51
N PHE A 269 11.64 -1.03 -4.15
CA PHE A 269 11.13 0.20 -3.57
C PHE A 269 9.62 0.24 -3.78
N VAL A 270 8.85 0.02 -2.72
CA VAL A 270 7.39 -0.05 -2.77
C VAL A 270 6.82 1.26 -2.25
N VAL A 271 6.29 2.08 -3.16
CA VAL A 271 5.65 3.35 -2.84
C VAL A 271 4.17 3.10 -2.59
N GLU A 272 3.73 3.40 -1.38
CA GLU A 272 2.33 3.35 -0.97
C GLU A 272 1.71 4.72 -1.20
N ASN A 273 1.30 4.98 -2.45
CA ASN A 273 0.68 6.25 -2.81
C ASN A 273 -0.78 6.26 -2.37
N ASN A 274 -0.99 6.66 -1.12
CA ASN A 274 -2.31 6.78 -0.51
C ASN A 274 -2.96 8.16 -0.74
N LEU A 275 -2.39 8.94 -1.67
CA LEU A 275 -2.78 10.26 -2.15
C LEU A 275 -2.52 11.43 -1.19
N TRP A 276 -1.95 11.19 0.00
CA TRP A 276 -1.85 12.21 1.04
C TRP A 276 -0.67 12.05 2.00
N ALA A 277 0.09 13.13 2.17
CA ALA A 277 1.07 13.30 3.23
C ALA A 277 0.52 14.26 4.31
N ILE A 278 0.00 13.71 5.41
CA ILE A 278 -0.76 14.46 6.42
C ILE A 278 -1.96 15.16 5.75
N GLY A 279 -1.91 16.49 5.58
CA GLY A 279 -2.89 17.32 4.85
C GLY A 279 -2.45 17.75 3.45
N MET A 280 -1.23 17.39 3.02
CA MET A 280 -0.74 17.70 1.69
C MET A 280 -1.23 16.67 0.68
N SER A 281 -1.92 17.12 -0.36
CA SER A 281 -2.41 16.26 -1.44
C SER A 281 -1.28 15.91 -2.41
N HIS A 282 -1.20 14.63 -2.78
CA HIS A 282 -0.22 14.09 -3.72
C HIS A 282 -0.15 14.87 -5.04
N LEU A 283 -1.30 15.22 -5.64
CA LEU A 283 -1.38 15.95 -6.91
C LEU A 283 -0.79 17.37 -6.87
N ARG A 284 -0.47 17.89 -5.69
CA ARG A 284 0.13 19.22 -5.49
C ARG A 284 1.50 19.14 -4.80
N ALA A 285 2.03 17.95 -4.56
CA ALA A 285 3.23 17.75 -3.75
C ALA A 285 4.55 17.77 -4.55
N THR A 286 4.49 17.57 -5.86
CA THR A 286 5.66 17.44 -6.77
C THR A 286 5.29 17.94 -8.16
N SER A 287 6.31 18.31 -8.95
CA SER A 287 6.13 18.76 -10.34
C SER A 287 5.61 17.67 -11.28
N ASP A 288 6.01 16.41 -11.05
CA ASP A 288 5.43 15.23 -11.68
C ASP A 288 4.90 14.30 -10.58
N PRO A 289 3.57 14.10 -10.48
CA PRO A 289 2.96 13.22 -9.48
C PRO A 289 3.16 11.74 -9.80
N GLN A 290 3.49 11.35 -11.02
CA GLN A 290 3.66 9.93 -11.36
C GLN A 290 5.02 9.42 -10.86
N ILE A 291 5.06 8.97 -9.60
CA ILE A 291 6.29 8.60 -8.89
C ILE A 291 7.03 7.46 -9.59
N TRP A 292 6.30 6.48 -10.15
CA TRP A 292 6.91 5.36 -10.89
C TRP A 292 7.82 5.82 -12.03
N LYS A 293 7.56 6.98 -12.66
CA LYS A 293 8.40 7.54 -13.73
C LYS A 293 9.79 7.99 -13.26
N LYS A 294 9.99 8.15 -11.95
CA LYS A 294 11.29 8.50 -11.38
C LYS A 294 12.28 7.35 -11.46
N GLY A 295 11.82 6.09 -11.51
CA GLY A 295 12.68 4.90 -11.64
C GLY A 295 13.54 4.90 -12.92
N PRO A 296 12.93 5.04 -14.11
CA PRO A 296 13.66 5.08 -15.38
C PRO A 296 14.78 6.13 -15.46
N ALA A 297 14.69 7.24 -14.72
CA ALA A 297 15.75 8.24 -14.66
C ALA A 297 17.07 7.70 -14.08
N PHE A 298 17.03 6.61 -13.31
CA PHE A 298 18.19 5.90 -12.75
C PHE A 298 18.49 4.59 -13.49
N GLY A 299 17.83 4.30 -14.61
CA GLY A 299 17.99 3.05 -15.35
C GLY A 299 17.38 1.81 -14.67
N MET A 300 16.42 2.00 -13.75
CA MET A 300 15.65 0.91 -13.15
C MET A 300 14.19 0.92 -13.63
N PRO A 301 13.49 -0.24 -13.67
CA PRO A 301 12.08 -0.27 -14.01
C PRO A 301 11.23 0.51 -12.99
N GLY A 302 10.26 1.26 -13.50
CA GLY A 302 9.19 1.90 -12.75
C GLY A 302 7.84 1.30 -13.13
N VAL A 303 7.05 0.86 -12.16
CA VAL A 303 5.75 0.21 -12.39
C VAL A 303 4.67 0.93 -11.59
N HIS A 304 3.55 1.25 -12.22
CA HIS A 304 2.33 1.72 -11.55
C HIS A 304 1.34 0.57 -11.45
N VAL A 305 0.68 0.43 -10.30
CA VAL A 305 -0.31 -0.61 -10.06
C VAL A 305 -1.45 -0.08 -9.21
N ASP A 306 -2.67 -0.56 -9.48
CA ASP A 306 -3.81 -0.41 -8.58
C ASP A 306 -3.50 -1.16 -7.27
N GLY A 307 -3.09 -0.41 -6.26
CA GLY A 307 -2.69 -0.90 -4.95
C GLY A 307 -3.85 -1.42 -4.11
N MET A 308 -5.09 -1.24 -4.56
CA MET A 308 -6.27 -1.80 -3.92
C MET A 308 -6.58 -3.22 -4.44
N ASP A 309 -6.08 -3.60 -5.62
CA ASP A 309 -6.26 -4.91 -6.24
C ASP A 309 -5.09 -5.85 -5.89
N VAL A 310 -5.30 -6.71 -4.89
CA VAL A 310 -4.27 -7.63 -4.38
C VAL A 310 -3.72 -8.58 -5.45
N LEU A 311 -4.49 -8.94 -6.48
CA LEU A 311 -4.04 -9.84 -7.54
C LEU A 311 -3.05 -9.13 -8.46
N LYS A 312 -3.34 -7.88 -8.84
CA LYS A 312 -2.41 -7.05 -9.64
C LYS A 312 -1.16 -6.71 -8.85
N VAL A 313 -1.29 -6.33 -7.57
CA VAL A 313 -0.15 -6.10 -6.69
C VAL A 313 0.73 -7.34 -6.63
N ARG A 314 0.14 -8.53 -6.41
CA ARG A 314 0.88 -9.79 -6.33
C ARG A 314 1.57 -10.14 -7.64
N GLU A 315 0.96 -9.88 -8.79
CA GLU A 315 1.59 -10.08 -10.10
C GLU A 315 2.85 -9.24 -10.25
N VAL A 316 2.74 -7.93 -9.99
CA VAL A 316 3.89 -7.00 -10.04
C VAL A 316 4.96 -7.40 -9.02
N ALA A 317 4.56 -7.77 -7.82
CA ALA A 317 5.47 -8.22 -6.77
C ALA A 317 6.21 -9.50 -7.17
N LYS A 318 5.54 -10.48 -7.79
CA LYS A 318 6.18 -11.71 -8.28
C LYS A 318 7.32 -11.41 -9.25
N GLU A 319 7.10 -10.52 -10.22
CA GLU A 319 8.15 -10.16 -11.18
C GLU A 319 9.25 -9.31 -10.53
N ALA A 320 8.91 -8.27 -9.76
CA ALA A 320 9.91 -7.41 -9.13
C ALA A 320 10.82 -8.17 -8.15
N ILE A 321 10.24 -9.08 -7.34
CA ILE A 321 10.99 -9.98 -6.45
C ILE A 321 11.84 -10.96 -7.26
N GLY A 322 11.28 -11.55 -8.33
CA GLY A 322 12.01 -12.45 -9.21
C GLY A 322 13.23 -11.77 -9.84
N ARG A 323 13.05 -10.58 -10.39
CA ARG A 323 14.10 -9.73 -10.97
C ARG A 323 15.22 -9.43 -9.99
N ALA A 324 14.88 -8.97 -8.79
CA ALA A 324 15.84 -8.70 -7.73
C ALA A 324 16.63 -9.96 -7.37
N ARG A 325 15.95 -11.10 -7.23
CA ARG A 325 16.55 -12.40 -6.87
C ARG A 325 17.53 -12.90 -7.94
N ARG A 326 17.20 -12.71 -9.22
CA ARG A 326 18.05 -12.99 -10.40
C ARG A 326 19.25 -12.04 -10.54
N GLY A 327 19.36 -11.01 -9.70
CA GLY A 327 20.48 -10.06 -9.74
C GLY A 327 20.38 -9.02 -10.86
N GLU A 328 19.18 -8.81 -11.39
CA GLU A 328 18.93 -7.84 -12.46
C GLU A 328 18.73 -6.41 -11.94
N GLY A 329 18.90 -6.20 -10.64
CA GLY A 329 18.86 -4.91 -9.97
C GLY A 329 17.48 -4.52 -9.41
N PRO A 330 17.33 -3.26 -8.98
CA PRO A 330 16.16 -2.81 -8.25
C PRO A 330 14.95 -2.58 -9.14
N THR A 331 13.79 -2.44 -8.51
CA THR A 331 12.53 -1.99 -9.15
C THR A 331 11.84 -0.96 -8.27
N LEU A 332 11.29 0.10 -8.87
CA LEU A 332 10.39 1.05 -8.23
C LEU A 332 8.94 0.69 -8.57
N VAL A 333 8.12 0.43 -7.56
CA VAL A 333 6.70 0.12 -7.74
C VAL A 333 5.85 1.14 -7.00
N GLU A 334 5.02 1.88 -7.73
CA GLU A 334 4.00 2.76 -7.18
C GLU A 334 2.66 2.04 -7.09
N CYS A 335 2.26 1.74 -5.86
CA CYS A 335 0.96 1.18 -5.53
C CYS A 335 0.02 2.34 -5.19
N GLU A 336 -0.88 2.68 -6.12
CA GLU A 336 -1.90 3.69 -5.87
C GLU A 336 -3.02 3.09 -5.01
N THR A 337 -3.23 3.66 -3.83
CA THR A 337 -4.14 3.16 -2.80
C THR A 337 -4.81 4.36 -2.12
N TYR A 338 -5.54 4.15 -1.03
CA TYR A 338 -6.21 5.23 -0.34
C TYR A 338 -6.20 5.06 1.18
N ARG A 339 -5.84 6.14 1.89
CA ARG A 339 -5.81 6.15 3.36
C ARG A 339 -7.22 6.37 3.91
N PHE A 340 -7.87 5.31 4.39
CA PHE A 340 -9.28 5.34 4.82
C PHE A 340 -9.52 6.10 6.13
N ARG A 341 -8.49 6.18 6.98
CA ARG A 341 -8.53 6.92 8.25
C ARG A 341 -7.72 8.21 8.13
N GLY A 342 -7.82 9.04 9.17
CA GLY A 342 -6.94 10.19 9.37
C GLY A 342 -5.45 9.85 9.28
N HIS A 343 -4.60 10.86 9.25
CA HIS A 343 -3.16 10.64 9.22
C HIS A 343 -2.72 9.81 10.43
N SER A 344 -3.19 10.21 11.61
CA SER A 344 -3.09 9.46 12.86
C SER A 344 -4.43 9.52 13.58
N LEU A 345 -4.62 8.73 14.64
CA LEU A 345 -5.81 8.85 15.48
C LEU A 345 -5.88 10.17 16.27
N ALA A 346 -4.77 10.91 16.36
CA ALA A 346 -4.72 12.27 16.90
C ALA A 346 -4.98 13.36 15.84
N ASP A 347 -4.96 13.00 14.55
CA ASP A 347 -5.20 13.88 13.40
C ASP A 347 -6.28 13.26 12.49
N PRO A 348 -7.57 13.42 12.84
CA PRO A 348 -8.69 12.73 12.21
C PRO A 348 -9.08 13.25 10.81
N ASP A 349 -8.20 14.02 10.13
CA ASP A 349 -8.37 14.46 8.74
C ASP A 349 -9.43 15.55 8.49
N GLU A 350 -9.44 16.60 9.30
CA GLU A 350 -10.36 17.75 9.11
C GLU A 350 -10.16 18.51 7.78
N LEU A 351 -9.01 18.31 7.12
CA LEU A 351 -8.64 19.00 5.88
C LEU A 351 -9.15 18.31 4.61
N ARG A 352 -9.76 17.12 4.72
CA ARG A 352 -10.33 16.40 3.59
C ARG A 352 -11.83 16.69 3.50
N ASP A 353 -12.28 17.18 2.36
CA ASP A 353 -13.69 17.40 2.09
C ASP A 353 -14.45 16.06 2.10
N PRO A 354 -15.37 15.82 3.08
CA PRO A 354 -16.10 14.56 3.20
C PRO A 354 -16.99 14.26 1.99
N GLY A 355 -17.36 15.29 1.21
CA GLY A 355 -18.23 15.20 0.05
C GLY A 355 -17.51 14.92 -1.26
N LYS A 356 -16.17 14.90 -1.29
CA LYS A 356 -15.45 14.59 -2.54
C LYS A 356 -15.60 13.11 -2.90
N ILE A 357 -16.12 12.91 -4.11
CA ILE A 357 -16.33 11.65 -4.86
C ILE A 357 -15.15 10.66 -4.74
N PHE A 358 -13.92 11.15 -4.53
CA PHE A 358 -12.74 10.32 -4.36
C PHE A 358 -12.83 9.36 -3.17
N GLY A 359 -13.20 9.83 -1.97
CA GLY A 359 -13.27 8.97 -0.79
C GLY A 359 -14.34 7.87 -0.94
N THR A 360 -15.51 8.23 -1.47
CA THR A 360 -16.60 7.28 -1.72
C THR A 360 -16.29 6.31 -2.86
N HIS A 361 -15.56 6.75 -3.90
CA HIS A 361 -15.06 5.88 -4.97
C HIS A 361 -14.11 4.80 -4.41
N TYR A 362 -13.09 5.20 -3.65
CA TYR A 362 -12.13 4.24 -3.07
C TYR A 362 -12.76 3.33 -2.00
N LEU A 363 -13.76 3.82 -1.24
CA LEU A 363 -14.55 2.97 -0.35
C LEU A 363 -15.33 1.90 -1.13
N GLY A 364 -15.86 2.24 -2.32
CA GLY A 364 -16.48 1.29 -3.25
C GLY A 364 -15.49 0.28 -3.84
N MET A 365 -14.20 0.64 -3.89
CA MET A 365 -13.09 -0.23 -4.29
C MET A 365 -12.45 -0.98 -3.11
N ASN A 366 -13.11 -1.09 -1.96
CA ASN A 366 -12.59 -1.88 -0.84
C ASN A 366 -12.63 -3.39 -1.17
N TYR A 367 -11.56 -3.89 -1.79
CA TYR A 367 -11.50 -5.26 -2.30
C TYR A 367 -11.48 -6.35 -1.23
N ILE A 368 -11.31 -6.04 0.07
CA ILE A 368 -11.60 -7.04 1.13
C ILE A 368 -13.06 -7.47 1.07
N LEU A 369 -13.96 -6.52 0.79
CA LEU A 369 -15.39 -6.80 0.59
C LEU A 369 -15.63 -7.46 -0.77
N THR A 370 -14.96 -7.01 -1.83
CA THR A 370 -15.12 -7.54 -3.19
C THR A 370 -14.60 -8.98 -3.34
N VAL A 371 -13.42 -9.31 -2.80
CA VAL A 371 -12.87 -10.68 -2.77
C VAL A 371 -13.77 -11.59 -1.93
N GLY A 372 -14.28 -11.10 -0.79
CA GLY A 372 -15.27 -11.82 0.02
C GLY A 372 -16.61 -12.08 -0.68
N MET A 373 -16.93 -11.32 -1.73
CA MET A 373 -18.13 -11.48 -2.57
C MET A 373 -17.89 -12.35 -3.82
N SER A 374 -16.69 -12.30 -4.41
CA SER A 374 -16.32 -13.10 -5.59
C SER A 374 -15.98 -14.56 -5.24
N PHE A 375 -15.57 -14.83 -4.01
CA PHE A 375 -15.46 -16.20 -3.51
C PHE A 375 -16.79 -16.62 -2.85
N PRO A 376 -17.28 -17.86 -3.07
CA PRO A 376 -18.46 -18.39 -2.37
C PRO A 376 -18.19 -18.68 -0.89
N ALA A 377 -17.41 -17.84 -0.22
CA ALA A 377 -16.98 -17.97 1.18
C ALA A 377 -18.04 -17.48 2.18
N ARG A 378 -19.03 -16.67 1.74
CA ARG A 378 -20.12 -16.21 2.61
C ARG A 378 -20.97 -17.34 3.20
N ARG A 379 -21.07 -18.50 2.53
CA ARG A 379 -21.93 -19.62 2.99
C ARG A 379 -21.23 -20.63 3.89
N LEU A 380 -19.90 -20.66 3.91
CA LEU A 380 -19.11 -21.63 4.72
C LEU A 380 -18.67 -21.06 6.08
N PHE A 381 -18.50 -19.75 6.20
CA PHE A 381 -18.01 -19.15 7.45
C PHE A 381 -19.11 -18.85 8.49
N LEU A 382 -20.34 -18.60 8.06
CA LEU A 382 -21.46 -18.35 8.99
C LEU A 382 -21.96 -19.63 9.70
N SER A 383 -21.55 -20.83 9.27
CA SER A 383 -22.04 -22.08 9.86
C SER A 383 -21.14 -22.70 10.91
N HIS A 384 -19.87 -22.29 11.08
CA HIS A 384 -18.91 -23.11 11.86
C HIS A 384 -17.99 -22.45 12.91
N ARG A 385 -18.00 -21.13 13.16
CA ARG A 385 -17.16 -20.56 14.26
C ARG A 385 -17.74 -19.36 15.01
N PHE A 386 -19.03 -19.41 15.35
CA PHE A 386 -19.65 -18.45 16.27
C PHE A 386 -20.39 -19.16 17.41
N PHE A 387 -19.77 -20.16 18.04
CA PHE A 387 -20.18 -20.69 19.34
C PHE A 387 -18.97 -21.40 19.97
N SER A 388 -18.13 -20.65 20.67
CA SER A 388 -17.19 -21.14 21.71
C SER A 388 -16.15 -20.05 22.00
N MET A 389 -16.56 -19.00 22.69
CA MET A 389 -15.72 -18.20 23.58
C MET A 389 -16.68 -17.48 24.53
N GLN A 390 -17.04 -18.19 25.61
CA GLN A 390 -17.49 -17.62 26.87
C GLN A 390 -16.28 -17.59 27.80
#